data_AF-A0A257Y7F6-F1
#
_entry.id   AF-A0A257Y7F6-F1
#
_cell.length_a   1.000
_cell.length_b   1.000
_cell.length_c   1.000
_cell.angle_alpha   90.00
_cell.angle_beta   90.00
_cell.angle_gamma   90.00
#
_symmetry.space_group_name_H-M   'P 1'
#
loop_
_entity.id
_entity.type
_entity.pdbx_description
1 polymer ?
#
loop_
_entity_poly.entity_id
_entity_poly.type
_entity_poly.pdbx_seq_one_letter_code
_entity_poly.pdbx_strand_id
1 'polypeptide(L)' 'MHPHPHNSDWPADRLAEARAVIADVAHHTDHLIRLACNVLATHGDTAAERNDARGLLVVIDARRPVRRAQREENGRAAQ' A
#
# COMPACT_ATOMS: atom_id res chain seq x y z
N MET A 1 -8.25 36.18 13.54
CA MET A 1 -7.68 34.86 13.18
C MET A 1 -8.43 33.83 14.01
N HIS A 2 -9.39 33.13 13.40
CA HIS A 2 -10.09 32.04 14.06
C HIS A 2 -9.24 30.78 13.92
N PRO A 3 -8.82 30.12 15.01
CA PRO A 3 -8.22 28.81 14.91
C PRO A 3 -9.32 27.86 14.43
N HIS A 4 -9.21 27.37 13.19
CA HIS A 4 -10.03 26.25 12.77
C HIS A 4 -9.67 25.08 13.69
N PRO A 5 -10.65 24.44 14.35
CA PRO A 5 -10.36 23.18 15.00
C PRO A 5 -10.00 22.21 13.87
N HIS A 6 -8.71 21.88 13.76
CA HIS A 6 -8.23 20.80 12.91
C HIS A 6 -8.75 19.49 13.54
N ASN A 7 -10.02 19.19 13.26
CA ASN A 7 -10.72 18.04 13.77
C ASN A 7 -9.92 16.81 13.38
N SER A 8 -9.37 16.16 14.40
CA SER A 8 -8.20 15.29 14.33
C SER A 8 -8.58 13.86 13.94
N ASP A 9 -9.39 13.70 12.89
CA ASP A 9 -9.77 12.40 12.31
C ASP A 9 -8.84 11.96 11.16
N TRP A 10 -7.70 12.64 11.00
CA TRP A 10 -6.64 12.28 10.06
C TRP A 10 -6.29 10.77 10.05
N PRO A 11 -6.26 10.03 11.18
CA PRO A 11 -6.07 8.58 11.15
C PRO A 11 -7.19 7.83 10.42
N ALA A 12 -8.45 8.21 10.62
CA ALA A 12 -9.61 7.55 10.02
C ALA A 12 -9.69 7.81 8.50
N ASP A 13 -9.44 9.04 8.07
CA ASP A 13 -9.43 9.40 6.65
C ASP A 13 -8.31 8.66 5.89
N ARG A 14 -7.11 8.57 6.48
CA ARG A 14 -5.99 7.84 5.88
C ARG A 14 -6.22 6.33 5.86
N LEU A 15 -6.93 5.78 6.84
CA LEU A 15 -7.38 4.39 6.81
C LEU A 15 -8.38 4.14 5.68
N ALA A 16 -9.35 5.04 5.48
CA ALA A 16 -10.33 4.95 4.40
C ALA A 16 -9.65 5.02 3.02
N GLU A 17 -8.72 5.95 2.83
CA GLU A 17 -7.92 6.07 1.61
C GLU A 17 -7.07 4.83 1.36
N ALA A 18 -6.41 4.30 2.39
CA ALA A 18 -5.64 3.06 2.28
C ALA A 18 -6.53 1.87 1.88
N ARG A 19 -7.74 1.75 2.47
CA ARG A 19 -8.71 0.72 2.08
C ARG A 19 -9.16 0.85 0.63
N ALA A 20 -9.41 2.08 0.16
CA ALA A 20 -9.76 2.32 -1.24
C ALA A 20 -8.64 1.89 -2.19
N VAL A 21 -7.38 2.18 -1.86
CA VAL A 21 -6.22 1.71 -2.64
C VAL A 21 -6.12 0.18 -2.65
N ILE A 22 -6.38 -0.49 -1.52
CA ILE A 22 -6.37 -1.96 -1.46
C ILE A 22 -7.55 -2.58 -2.24
N ALA A 23 -8.71 -1.92 -2.26
CA ALA A 23 -9.84 -2.35 -3.08
C ALA A 23 -9.53 -2.25 -4.58
N ASP A 24 -8.67 -1.32 -5.00
CA ASP A 24 -8.32 -1.06 -6.40
C ASP A 24 -6.87 -1.47 -6.77
N VAL A 25 -6.35 -2.53 -6.15
CA VAL A 25 -4.98 -3.03 -6.34
C VAL A 25 -4.58 -3.31 -7.80
N ALA A 26 -5.54 -3.57 -8.69
CA ALA A 26 -5.26 -3.83 -10.10
C ALA A 26 -4.82 -2.56 -10.86
N HIS A 27 -5.25 -1.38 -10.41
CA HIS A 27 -4.99 -0.11 -11.08
C HIS A 27 -3.90 0.72 -10.39
N HIS A 28 -3.41 0.27 -9.23
CA HIS A 28 -2.38 0.95 -8.47
C HIS A 28 -1.00 0.31 -8.59
N THR A 29 0.04 1.12 -8.38
CA THR A 29 1.42 0.64 -8.40
C THR A 29 1.73 -0.14 -7.12
N ASP A 30 2.61 -1.14 -7.22
CA ASP A 30 3.11 -1.90 -6.06
C ASP A 30 3.62 -0.97 -4.94
N HIS A 31 4.14 0.21 -5.28
CA HIS A 31 4.58 1.21 -4.31
C HIS A 31 3.41 1.81 -3.51
N LEU A 32 2.32 2.20 -4.18
CA LEU A 32 1.12 2.72 -3.51
C LEU A 32 0.44 1.65 -2.67
N ILE A 33 0.34 0.42 -3.20
CA ILE A 33 -0.23 -0.71 -2.47
C ILE A 33 0.60 -0.98 -1.20
N ARG A 34 1.94 -0.94 -1.30
CA ARG A 34 2.83 -1.11 -0.15
C ARG A 34 2.65 -0.02 0.90
N LEU A 35 2.48 1.24 0.47
CA LEU A 35 2.23 2.35 1.39
C LEU A 35 0.90 2.15 2.12
N ALA A 36 -0.17 1.85 1.40
CA ALA A 36 -1.49 1.56 1.97
C ALA A 36 -1.46 0.38 2.96
N CYS A 37 -0.78 -0.72 2.61
CA CYS A 37 -0.63 -1.85 3.53
C CYS A 37 0.17 -1.48 4.80
N ASN A 38 1.19 -0.60 4.71
CA ASN A 38 1.90 -0.15 5.92
C ASN A 38 1.02 0.69 6.84
N VAL A 39 0.18 1.56 6.26
CA VAL A 39 -0.82 2.33 7.03
C VAL A 39 -1.79 1.38 7.72
N LEU A 40 -2.37 0.41 7.01
CA LEU A 40 -3.29 -0.57 7.59
C LEU A 40 -2.61 -1.48 8.62
N ALA A 41 -1.36 -1.91 8.41
CA ALA A 41 -0.65 -2.76 9.36
C ALA A 41 -0.31 -2.06 10.70
N THR A 42 -0.19 -0.73 10.67
CA THR A 42 0.19 0.10 11.81
C THR A 42 -1.02 0.69 12.52
N HIS A 43 -2.01 1.14 11.76
CA HIS A 43 -3.15 1.89 12.26
C HIS A 43 -4.50 1.20 12.04
N GLY A 44 -4.51 0.04 11.37
CA GLY A 44 -5.73 -0.71 11.08
C GLY A 44 -6.52 -0.98 12.35
N ASP A 45 -7.84 -0.86 12.24
CA ASP A 45 -8.75 -0.82 13.38
C ASP A 45 -8.84 -2.21 14.03
N THR A 46 -8.85 -3.25 13.19
CA THR A 46 -8.95 -4.64 13.64
C THR A 46 -7.62 -5.40 13.54
N ALA A 47 -7.44 -6.37 14.42
CA ALA A 47 -6.26 -7.26 14.35
C ALA A 47 -6.25 -8.10 13.06
N ALA A 48 -7.42 -8.46 12.54
CA ALA A 48 -7.57 -9.16 11.26
C ALA A 48 -7.06 -8.30 10.10
N GLU A 49 -7.53 -7.05 10.00
CA GLU A 49 -7.08 -6.11 8.96
C GLU A 49 -5.56 -5.87 9.01
N ARG A 50 -4.99 -5.74 10.22
CA ARG A 50 -3.54 -5.63 10.38
C ARG A 50 -2.79 -6.88 9.92
N ASN A 51 -3.36 -8.07 10.12
CA ASN A 51 -2.75 -9.33 9.70
C ASN A 51 -2.81 -9.48 8.17
N ASP A 52 -3.97 -9.22 7.57
CA ASP A 52 -4.18 -9.28 6.13
C ASP A 52 -3.25 -8.31 5.40
N ALA A 53 -3.10 -7.09 5.91
CA ALA A 53 -2.18 -6.09 5.35
C ALA A 53 -0.71 -6.57 5.40
N ARG A 54 -0.31 -7.27 6.48
CA ARG A 54 1.04 -7.87 6.58
C ARG A 54 1.21 -9.02 5.61
N GLY A 55 0.20 -9.86 5.41
CA GLY A 55 0.21 -10.93 4.41
C GLY A 55 0.39 -10.38 3.00
N LEU A 56 -0.35 -9.32 2.65
CA LEU A 56 -0.21 -8.61 1.38
C LEU A 56 1.19 -8.03 1.16
N LEU A 57 1.82 -7.45 2.20
CA LEU A 57 3.21 -6.97 2.12
C LEU A 57 4.18 -8.09 1.73
N VAL A 58 4.03 -9.29 2.31
CA VAL A 58 4.87 -10.45 1.97
C VAL A 58 4.70 -10.85 0.50
N VAL A 59 3.46 -10.86 0.00
CA VAL A 59 3.17 -11.20 -1.40
C VAL A 59 3.73 -10.14 -2.37
N ILE A 60 3.63 -8.86 -2.03
CA ILE A 60 4.21 -7.77 -2.82
C ILE A 60 5.74 -7.89 -2.86
N ASP A 61 6.38 -8.15 -1.72
CA ASP A 61 7.83 -8.28 -1.64
C ASP A 61 8.36 -9.50 -2.39
N ALA A 62 7.63 -10.62 -2.35
CA ALA A 62 7.96 -11.83 -3.11
C ALA A 62 7.82 -11.65 -4.64
N ARG A 63 6.95 -10.74 -5.10
CA ARG A 63 6.82 -10.40 -6.54
C ARG A 63 7.94 -9.51 -7.07
N ARG A 64 8.62 -8.77 -6.19
CA ARG A 64 9.70 -7.84 -6.54
C ARG A 64 10.94 -8.49 -7.22
N PRO A 65 11.48 -9.65 -6.77
CA PRO A 65 12.59 -10.30 -7.45
C PRO A 65 12.23 -10.73 -8.88
N VAL A 66 11.00 -11.21 -9.11
CA VAL A 66 10.53 -11.65 -10.43
C VAL A 66 10.47 -10.47 -11.41
N ARG A 67 9.97 -9.30 -10.98
CA ARG A 67 9.90 -8.12 -11.86
C ARG A 67 11.27 -7.46 -12.11
N ARG A 68 12.20 -7.48 -11.15
CA ARG A 68 13.58 -7.01 -11.40
C ARG A 68 14.26 -7.85 -12.46
N ALA A 69 14.15 -9.18 -12.37
CA ALA A 69 14.67 -10.09 -13.39
C ALA A 69 14.04 -9.81 -14.76
N GLN A 70 12.72 -9.65 -14.84
CA GLN A 70 12.03 -9.32 -16.10
C GLN A 70 12.43 -7.97 -16.68
N ARG A 71 12.65 -6.93 -15.85
CA ARG A 71 13.07 -5.61 -16.33
C ARG A 71 14.51 -5.62 -16.88
N GLU A 72 15.39 -6.39 -16.26
CA GLU A 72 16.76 -6.60 -16.74
C GLU A 72 16.79 -7.42 -18.04
N GLU A 73 15.96 -8.46 -18.14
CA GLU A 73 15.80 -9.26 -19.35
C GLU A 73 15.22 -8.43 -20.52
N ASN A 74 14.17 -7.65 -20.26
CA ASN A 74 13.56 -6.78 -21.28
C ASN A 74 14.51 -5.65 -21.73
N GLY A 75 15.42 -5.20 -20.86
CA GLY A 75 16.47 -4.24 -21.20
C GLY A 75 17.64 -4.83 -22.00
N ARG A 76 17.83 -6.16 -21.96
CA ARG A 76 18.82 -6.88 -22.80
C ARG A 76 18.24 -7.27 -24.16
N ALA A 77 16.94 -7.54 -24.25
CA ALA A 77 16.27 -7.85 -25.52
C ALA A 77 16.09 -6.62 -26.44
N ALA A 78 16.30 -5.40 -25.92
CA ALA A 78 16.17 -4.15 -26.66
C ALA A 78 17.52 -3.54 -27.12
N GLN A 79 18.62 -4.29 -27.04
CA GLN A 79 19.97 -3.88 -27.45
C GLN A 79 20.45 -4.64 -28.69
#